data_AF-A0A2U8IAG8-F1
#
_entry.id   AF-A0A2U8IAG8-F1
#
_cell.length_a   1.000
_cell.length_b   1.000
_cell.length_c   1.000
_cell.angle_alpha   90.00
_cell.angle_beta   90.00
_cell.angle_gamma   90.00
#
_symmetry.space_group_name_H-M   'P 1'
#
loop_
_entity.id
_entity.type
_entity.pdbx_description
1 polymer ?
#
loop_
_entity_poly.entity_id
_entity_poly.type
_entity_poly.pdbx_seq_one_letter_code
_entity_poly.pdbx_strand_id
1 'polypeptide(L)' 'MLIEQASPESVERASPEIQLAVDLIYLLECNEIAPETALAALTIVRRDCQEKLDRQHSHSIIEQIV' A
#
# COMPACT_ATOMS: atom_id res chain seq x y z
N MET A 1 -1.82 -30.66 -19.30
CA MET A 1 -1.29 -29.42 -18.70
C MET A 1 -2.39 -28.88 -17.80
N LEU A 2 -2.32 -29.14 -16.50
CA LEU A 2 -3.29 -28.59 -15.54
C LEU A 2 -2.87 -27.17 -15.25
N ILE A 3 -3.68 -26.21 -15.70
CA ILE A 3 -3.52 -24.81 -15.30
C ILE A 3 -3.99 -24.76 -13.85
N GLU A 4 -3.04 -24.54 -12.95
CA GLU A 4 -3.30 -24.26 -11.53
C GLU A 4 -4.04 -22.93 -11.46
N GLN A 5 -5.36 -23.01 -11.55
CA GLN A 5 -6.26 -21.89 -11.31
C GLN A 5 -6.10 -21.53 -9.84
N ALA A 6 -5.44 -20.40 -9.57
CA ALA A 6 -5.43 -19.80 -8.25
C ALA A 6 -6.88 -19.67 -7.78
N SER A 7 -7.23 -20.40 -6.71
CA SER A 7 -8.57 -20.42 -6.16
C SER A 7 -8.92 -19.02 -5.59
N PRO A 8 -10.19 -18.57 -5.72
CA PRO A 8 -10.63 -17.27 -5.20
C PRO A 8 -10.40 -17.11 -3.68
N GLU A 9 -10.25 -18.21 -2.95
CA GLU A 9 -9.95 -18.23 -1.51
C GLU A 9 -8.51 -17.77 -1.17
N SER A 10 -7.58 -17.69 -2.13
CA SER A 10 -6.19 -17.30 -1.86
C SER A 10 -5.99 -15.79 -1.75
N VAL A 11 -6.94 -14.98 -2.22
CA VAL A 11 -6.89 -13.51 -2.10
C VAL A 11 -7.46 -13.07 -0.75
N GLU A 12 -8.53 -13.72 -0.26
CA GLU A 12 -9.11 -13.45 1.07
C GLU A 12 -8.17 -13.75 2.25
N ARG A 13 -7.07 -14.48 2.01
CA ARG A 13 -6.04 -14.82 3.02
C ARG A 13 -4.72 -14.08 2.82
N ALA A 14 -4.68 -13.10 1.92
CA ALA A 14 -3.48 -12.31 1.69
C ALA A 14 -3.24 -11.33 2.86
N SER A 15 -1.99 -11.00 3.15
CA SER A 15 -1.67 -9.98 4.16
C SER A 15 -2.34 -8.64 3.79
N PRO A 16 -2.68 -7.78 4.78
CA PRO A 16 -3.33 -6.49 4.53
C PRO A 16 -2.64 -5.64 3.46
N GLU A 17 -1.31 -5.67 3.41
CA GLU A 17 -0.50 -4.97 2.41
C GLU A 17 -0.69 -5.49 0.99
N ILE A 18 -0.91 -6.79 0.81
CA ILE A 18 -1.15 -7.41 -0.50
C ILE A 18 -2.55 -7.05 -0.98
N GLN A 19 -3.56 -7.15 -0.11
CA GLN A 19 -4.93 -6.75 -0.45
C GLN A 19 -4.99 -5.28 -0.88
N LEU A 20 -4.36 -4.40 -0.11
CA LEU A 20 -4.31 -2.97 -0.45
C LEU A 20 -3.58 -2.72 -1.78
N ALA A 21 -2.51 -3.46 -2.07
CA ALA A 21 -1.84 -3.35 -3.36
C ALA A 21 -2.75 -3.74 -4.53
N VAL A 22 -3.55 -4.81 -4.39
CA VAL A 22 -4.54 -5.22 -5.39
C VAL A 22 -5.59 -4.13 -5.58
N ASP A 23 -6.15 -3.59 -4.51
CA ASP A 23 -7.16 -2.53 -4.56
C ASP A 23 -6.61 -1.27 -5.24
N LEU A 24 -5.37 -0.87 -4.93
CA LEU A 24 -4.71 0.27 -5.54
C LEU A 24 -4.46 0.05 -7.04
N ILE A 25 -4.00 -1.14 -7.45
CA ILE A 25 -3.81 -1.47 -8.86
C ILE A 25 -5.14 -1.38 -9.61
N TYR A 26 -6.20 -1.98 -9.06
CA TYR A 26 -7.55 -1.91 -9.63
C TYR A 26 -8.00 -0.46 -9.82
N LEU A 27 -7.83 0.40 -8.81
CA LEU A 27 -8.18 1.82 -8.91
C LEU A 27 -7.39 2.55 -9.99
N LEU A 28 -6.08 2.30 -10.11
CA LEU A 28 -5.23 2.93 -11.12
C LEU A 28 -5.64 2.51 -12.54
N GLU A 29 -5.92 1.24 -12.75
CA GLU A 29 -6.36 0.70 -14.04
C GLU A 29 -7.75 1.23 -14.42
N CYS A 30 -8.71 1.23 -13.49
CA CYS A 30 -10.05 1.76 -13.74
C CYS A 30 -10.09 3.25 -14.08
N ASN A 31 -9.08 4.00 -13.65
CA ASN A 31 -8.95 5.43 -13.97
C ASN A 31 -7.95 5.68 -15.12
N GLU A 32 -7.52 4.63 -15.84
CA GLU A 32 -6.61 4.71 -16.99
C GLU A 32 -5.31 5.48 -16.69
N ILE A 33 -4.81 5.35 -15.45
CA ILE A 33 -3.62 6.06 -15.01
C ILE A 33 -2.38 5.41 -15.63
N ALA A 34 -1.59 6.19 -16.36
CA ALA A 34 -0.33 5.72 -16.93
C ALA A 34 0.63 5.21 -15.81
N PRO A 35 1.34 4.08 -16.02
CA PRO A 35 2.21 3.49 -15.01
C PRO A 35 3.26 4.45 -14.44
N GLU A 36 3.82 5.34 -15.27
CA GLU A 36 4.80 6.34 -14.83
C GLU A 36 4.18 7.36 -13.86
N THR A 37 2.94 7.75 -14.11
CA THR A 37 2.18 8.66 -13.24
C THR A 37 1.82 7.95 -11.93
N ALA A 38 1.40 6.69 -12.00
CA ALA A 38 1.10 5.87 -10.82
C ALA A 38 2.34 5.72 -9.92
N LEU A 39 3.51 5.42 -10.50
CA LEU A 39 4.77 5.29 -9.75
C LEU A 39 5.20 6.60 -9.08
N ALA A 40 5.04 7.73 -9.78
CA ALA A 40 5.30 9.05 -9.21
C ALA A 40 4.37 9.35 -8.03
N ALA A 41 3.06 9.08 -8.17
CA ALA A 41 2.08 9.24 -7.11
C ALA A 41 2.37 8.33 -5.90
N LEU A 42 2.66 7.05 -6.13
CA LEU A 42 3.00 6.10 -5.07
C LEU A 42 4.28 6.50 -4.32
N THR A 43 5.24 7.14 -4.99
CA THR A 43 6.43 7.71 -4.35
C THR A 43 6.06 8.83 -3.36
N ILE A 44 5.10 9.68 -3.72
CA ILE A 44 4.58 10.75 -2.85
C ILE A 44 3.84 10.13 -1.65
N VAL A 45 2.94 9.17 -1.89
CA VAL A 45 2.20 8.47 -0.84
C VAL A 45 3.15 7.79 0.14
N ARG A 46 4.17 7.07 -0.35
CA ARG A 46 5.19 6.44 0.48
C ARG A 46 5.88 7.46 1.40
N ARG A 47 6.26 8.61 0.87
CA ARG A 47 6.91 9.67 1.64
C ARG A 47 6.00 10.21 2.74
N ASP A 48 4.75 10.52 2.42
CA ASP A 48 3.76 11.01 3.41
C ASP A 48 3.54 9.98 4.54
N CYS A 49 3.42 8.69 4.20
CA CYS A 49 3.33 7.63 5.21
C CYS A 49 4.58 7.53 6.09
N GLN A 50 5.78 7.66 5.51
CA GLN A 50 7.03 7.66 6.29
C GLN A 50 7.09 8.85 7.24
N GLU A 51 6.76 10.05 6.76
CA GLU A 51 6.73 11.27 7.58
C GLU A 51 5.71 11.14 8.73
N LYS A 52 4.55 10.49 8.49
CA LYS A 52 3.59 10.19 9.55
C LYS A 52 4.16 9.25 10.61
N LEU A 53 4.85 8.17 10.22
CA LEU A 53 5.50 7.26 11.16
C LEU A 53 6.57 7.98 11.99
N ASP A 54 7.41 8.78 11.35
CA ASP A 54 8.47 9.54 12.03
C ASP A 54 7.90 10.56 13.03
N ARG A 55 6.77 11.19 12.69
CA ARG A 55 6.04 12.09 13.61
C ARG A 55 5.41 11.34 14.77
N GLN A 56 4.88 10.14 14.56
CA GLN A 56 4.35 9.32 15.66
C GLN A 56 5.46 8.86 16.60
N HIS A 57 6.64 8.50 16.08
CA HIS A 57 7.82 8.22 16.91
C HIS A 57 8.29 9.47 17.66
N SER A 58 8.27 10.64 17.01
CA SER A 58 8.66 11.90 17.66
C SER A 58 7.69 12.32 18.76
N HIS A 59 6.39 12.03 18.61
CA HIS A 59 5.37 12.30 19.65
C HIS A 59 5.57 11.40 20.88
N SER A 60 5.94 10.13 20.67
CA SER A 60 6.26 9.20 21.76
C SER A 60 7.50 9.58 22.56
N ILE A 61 8.48 10.25 21.94
CA ILE A 61 9.70 10.69 22.65
C ILE A 61 9.40 11.86 23.58
N ILE A 62 8.50 12.78 23.19
CA ILE A 62 8.17 13.94 24.04
C ILE A 62 7.41 13.50 25.30
N GLU A 63 6.49 12.54 25.22
CA GLU A 63 5.76 12.04 26.40
C GLU A 63 6.62 11.21 27.38
N GLN A 64 7.79 10.72 26.96
CA GLN A 64 8.73 10.03 27.86
C GLN A 64 9.69 10.96 28.61
N ILE A 65 9.74 12.26 28.25
CA ILE A 65 10.72 13.22 28.78
C ILE A 65 10.09 14.26 29.73
N VAL A 66 8.76 14.35 29.81
CA VAL A 66 8.02 15.17 30.80
C VAL A 66 7.40 14.33 31.89
#